data_AF-A0A1R1L6J0-F1
#
_entry.id   AF-A0A1R1L6J0-F1
#
_cell.length_a   1.000
_cell.length_b   1.000
_cell.length_c   1.000
_cell.angle_alpha   90.00
_cell.angle_beta   90.00
_cell.angle_gamma   90.00
#
_symmetry.space_group_name_H-M   'P 1'
#
loop_
_entity.id
_entity.type
_entity.pdbx_description
1 polymer ?
#
loop_
_entity_poly.entity_id
_entity_poly.type
_entity_poly.pdbx_seq_one_letter_code
_entity_poly.pdbx_strand_id
1 'polypeptide(L)' 'MTTTTFMTLDSRKRINLASIATRDSYRVTREPNGRIVLEPAVVLTEDELQVLGDATIRKVVNEASQSTERRPRRRL' A
#
# COMPACT_ATOMS: atom_id res chain seq x y z
N MET A 1 -14.60 -1.26 -11.69
CA MET A 1 -15.77 -2.09 -11.36
C MET A 1 -15.73 -2.41 -9.88
N THR A 2 -16.85 -2.27 -9.17
CA THR A 2 -16.93 -2.58 -7.75
C THR A 2 -17.22 -4.07 -7.58
N THR A 3 -16.37 -4.79 -6.87
CA THR A 3 -16.56 -6.23 -6.59
C THR A 3 -17.11 -6.39 -5.18
N THR A 4 -18.28 -7.01 -5.06
CA THR A 4 -18.90 -7.33 -3.77
C THR A 4 -18.77 -8.82 -3.49
N THR A 5 -18.24 -9.18 -2.32
CA THR A 5 -18.09 -10.58 -1.88
C THR A 5 -18.69 -10.73 -0.49
N PHE A 6 -19.47 -11.79 -0.28
CA PHE A 6 -19.99 -12.15 1.04
C PHE A 6 -19.04 -13.14 1.71
N MET A 7 -18.72 -12.91 2.97
CA MET A 7 -17.78 -13.72 3.74
C MET A 7 -18.29 -13.91 5.16
N THR A 8 -17.89 -15.00 5.80
CA THR A 8 -18.28 -15.32 7.18
C THR A 8 -17.05 -15.30 8.08
N LEU A 9 -17.26 -14.86 9.32
CA LEU A 9 -16.23 -14.91 10.34
C LEU A 9 -16.03 -16.33 10.84
N ASP A 10 -14.79 -16.70 11.13
CA ASP A 10 -14.51 -17.95 11.85
C ASP A 10 -14.89 -17.85 13.34
N SER A 11 -14.69 -18.96 14.07
CA SER A 11 -14.97 -19.03 15.52
C SER A 11 -14.14 -18.05 16.36
N ARG A 12 -13.02 -17.54 15.82
CA ARG A 12 -12.12 -16.56 16.45
C ARG A 12 -12.37 -15.13 15.94
N LYS A 13 -13.48 -14.89 15.25
CA LYS A 13 -13.86 -13.57 14.68
C LYS A 13 -12.86 -13.05 13.64
N ARG A 14 -12.19 -13.94 12.91
CA ARG A 14 -11.30 -13.58 11.79
C ARG A 14 -12.07 -13.66 10.48
N ILE A 15 -11.78 -12.74 9.57
CA ILE A 15 -12.25 -12.78 8.19
C ILE A 15 -11.05 -13.09 7.29
N ASN A 16 -11.19 -14.05 6.38
CA ASN A 16 -10.19 -14.28 5.34
C ASN A 16 -10.53 -13.36 4.17
N LEU A 17 -9.64 -12.44 3.78
CA LEU A 17 -9.89 -11.51 2.67
C LEU A 17 -9.61 -12.12 1.28
N ALA A 18 -9.01 -13.31 1.21
CA ALA A 18 -8.71 -14.02 -0.03
C ALA A 18 -8.12 -13.10 -1.12
N SER A 19 -8.67 -13.15 -2.34
CA SER A 19 -8.24 -12.32 -3.48
C SER A 19 -8.64 -10.85 -3.41
N ILE A 20 -9.37 -10.43 -2.36
CA ILE A 20 -9.73 -9.02 -2.13
C ILE A 20 -8.55 -8.26 -1.51
N ALA A 21 -7.71 -8.96 -0.74
CA ALA A 21 -6.50 -8.36 -0.17
C ALA A 21 -5.48 -8.05 -1.28
N THR A 22 -4.98 -6.82 -1.26
CA THR A 22 -3.97 -6.26 -2.16
C THR A 22 -2.62 -6.03 -1.47
N ARG A 23 -2.57 -6.09 -0.13
CA ARG A 23 -1.39 -5.89 0.72
C ARG A 23 -1.45 -6.83 1.93
N ASP A 24 -0.36 -6.90 2.67
CA ASP A 24 -0.27 -7.73 3.88
C ASP A 24 -0.78 -7.01 5.14
N SER A 25 -0.77 -5.67 5.11
CA SER A 25 -1.09 -4.81 6.26
C SER A 25 -2.20 -3.82 5.92
N TYR A 26 -3.14 -3.67 6.84
CA TYR A 26 -4.26 -2.74 6.73
C TYR A 26 -4.48 -1.98 8.03
N ARG A 27 -4.79 -0.70 7.90
CA ARG A 27 -5.39 0.07 8.98
C ARG A 27 -6.87 -0.26 9.02
N VAL A 28 -7.34 -0.65 10.20
CA VAL A 28 -8.75 -0.99 10.44
C VAL A 28 -9.42 0.15 11.19
N THR A 29 -10.50 0.69 10.62
CA THR A 29 -11.34 1.70 11.29
C THR A 29 -12.76 1.16 11.43
N ARG A 30 -13.32 1.23 12.65
CA ARG A 30 -14.72 0.91 12.92
C ARG A 30 -15.53 2.20 13.01
N GLU A 31 -16.51 2.36 12.13
CA GLU A 31 -17.44 3.47 12.15
C GLU A 31 -18.60 3.22 13.14
N PRO A 32 -19.29 4.27 13.64
CA PRO A 32 -20.41 4.13 14.58
C PRO A 32 -21.60 3.32 14.02
N ASN A 33 -21.79 3.33 12.71
CA ASN A 33 -22.83 2.57 11.99
C ASN A 33 -22.52 1.06 11.89
N GLY A 34 -21.38 0.61 12.43
CA GLY A 34 -20.94 -0.79 12.39
C GLY A 34 -20.13 -1.16 11.14
N ARG A 35 -19.90 -0.23 10.21
CA ARG A 35 -19.03 -0.45 9.05
C ARG A 35 -17.58 -0.57 9.49
N ILE A 36 -16.87 -1.52 8.87
CA ILE A 36 -15.42 -1.69 9.03
C ILE A 36 -14.77 -1.27 7.73
N VAL A 37 -13.84 -0.32 7.82
CA VAL A 37 -13.04 0.15 6.69
C VAL A 37 -11.62 -0.40 6.83
N LEU A 38 -11.11 -0.99 5.76
CA LEU A 38 -9.77 -1.53 5.65
C LEU A 38 -9.00 -0.70 4.64
N GLU A 39 -8.01 0.04 5.10
CA GLU A 39 -7.14 0.87 4.25
C GLU A 39 -5.75 0.24 4.17
N PRO A 40 -5.18 0.02 2.97
CA PRO A 40 -3.83 -0.53 2.86
C PRO A 40 -2.84 0.31 3.67
N ALA A 41 -2.14 -0.32 4.60
CA ALA A 41 -1.14 0.33 5.42
C ALA A 41 0.26 0.01 4.89
N VAL A 42 1.04 1.06 4.64
CA VAL A 42 2.48 0.91 4.45
C VAL A 42 3.11 1.09 5.82
N VAL A 43 3.58 -0.02 6.39
CA VAL A 43 4.37 0.02 7.62
C VAL A 43 5.80 0.31 7.20
N LEU A 44 6.26 1.52 7.47
CA LEU A 44 7.65 1.91 7.26
C LEU A 44 8.45 1.50 8.50
N THR A 45 9.60 0.88 8.27
CA THR A 45 10.62 0.70 9.31
C THR A 45 11.21 2.06 9.73
N GLU A 46 11.86 2.12 10.89
CA GLU A 46 12.50 3.36 11.37
C GLU A 46 13.52 3.90 10.36
N ASP A 47 14.31 2.99 9.77
CA ASP A 47 15.29 3.33 8.74
C ASP A 47 14.62 3.90 7.48
N GLU A 48 13.51 3.30 7.02
CA GLU A 48 12.76 3.81 5.86
C GLU A 48 12.11 5.17 6.14
N LEU A 49 11.64 5.37 7.37
CA LEU A 49 11.13 6.67 7.84
C LEU A 49 12.23 7.73 7.85
N GLN A 50 13.44 7.38 8.29
CA GLN A 50 14.60 8.27 8.30
C GLN A 50 15.05 8.64 6.88
N VAL A 51 15.10 7.65 5.98
CA VAL A 51 15.38 7.85 4.55
C VAL A 51 14.31 8.73 3.91
N LEU A 52 13.03 8.53 4.25
CA LEU A 52 11.97 9.42 3.84
C LEU A 52 12.15 10.82 4.40
N GLY A 53 12.73 11.03 5.58
CA GLY A 53 13.01 12.35 6.15
C GLY A 53 14.19 13.08 5.52
N ASP A 54 15.12 12.36 4.89
CA ASP A 54 16.36 12.92 4.36
C ASP A 54 16.15 13.65 3.02
N ALA A 55 16.29 14.97 3.05
CA ALA A 55 16.14 15.85 1.89
C ALA A 55 17.16 15.54 0.77
N THR A 56 18.33 15.03 1.13
CA THR A 56 19.40 14.67 0.19
C THR A 56 19.00 13.45 -0.61
N ILE A 57 18.50 12.41 0.07
CA ILE A 57 18.06 11.17 -0.59
C ILE A 57 16.83 11.45 -1.47
N ARG A 58 15.87 12.26 -1.00
CA ARG A 58 14.72 12.69 -1.81
C ARG A 58 15.15 13.36 -3.12
N LYS A 59 16.18 14.21 -3.08
CA LYS A 59 16.69 14.92 -4.25
C LYS A 59 17.29 13.95 -5.27
N VAL A 60 18.13 13.01 -4.81
CA VAL A 60 18.74 11.99 -5.68
C VAL A 60 17.70 11.08 -6.31
N VAL A 61 16.69 10.63 -5.55
CA VAL A 61 15.60 9.79 -6.07
C VAL A 61 14.78 10.55 -7.13
N ASN A 62 14.47 11.83 -6.89
CA ASN A 62 13.75 12.65 -7.86
C ASN A 62 14.54 12.86 -9.15
N GLU A 63 15.84 13.16 -9.05
CA GLU A 63 16.73 13.32 -10.21
C GLU A 63 16.87 12.01 -11.01
N ALA A 64 17.01 10.87 -10.32
CA ALA A 64 17.05 9.55 -10.94
C ALA A 64 15.73 9.20 -11.66
N SER A 65 14.59 9.51 -11.05
CA SER A 65 13.26 9.26 -11.63
C SER A 65 13.04 10.07 -12.91
N GLN A 66 13.45 11.34 -12.92
CA GLN A 66 13.37 12.22 -14.10
C GLN A 66 14.33 11.80 -15.22
N SER A 67 15.47 11.21 -14.90
CA SER A 67 16.46 10.76 -15.89
C SER A 67 16.05 9.46 -16.62
N THR A 68 15.11 8.69 -16.07
CA THR A 68 14.66 7.41 -16.64
C THR A 68 13.67 7.58 -17.80
N GLU A 69 12.92 8.68 -17.87
CA GLU A 69 11.94 8.94 -18.94
C GLU A 69 12.56 9.21 -20.33
N ARG A 70 13.90 9.30 -20.45
CA ARG A 70 14.58 9.74 -21.67
C ARG A 70 15.37 8.66 -22.43
N ARG A 71 15.12 7.37 -22.20
CA ARG A 71 15.72 6.32 -23.04
C ARG A 71 14.71 5.81 -24.07
N PRO A 72 14.72 6.33 -25.31
CA PRO A 72 14.06 5.62 -26.40
C PRO A 72 14.69 4.24 -26.48
N ARG A 73 13.87 3.20 -26.33
CA ARG A 73 14.28 1.83 -26.63
C ARG A 73 14.71 1.80 -28.09
N ARG A 74 16.02 1.83 -28.32
CA ARG A 74 16.60 1.60 -29.64
C ARG A 74 16.31 0.14 -29.98
N ARG A 75 15.30 -0.09 -30.81
CA ARG A 75 15.09 -1.39 -31.46
C ARG A 75 16.28 -1.62 -32.37
N LEU A 76 17.06 -2.65 -32.07
CA LEU A 76 17.95 -3.33 -33.01
C LEU A 76 17.30 -4.68 -33.32
#